data_AF-A0A815MCI9-F1
#
_entry.id   AF-A0A815MCI9-F1
#
_cell.length_a   1.000
_cell.length_b   1.000
_cell.length_c   1.000
_cell.angle_alpha   90.00
_cell.angle_beta   90.00
_cell.angle_gamma   90.00
#
_symmetry.space_group_name_H-M   'P 1'
#
loop_
_entity.id
_entity.type
_entity.pdbx_description
1 polymer ?
#
loop_
_entity_poly.entity_id
_entity_poly.type
_entity_poly.pdbx_seq_one_letter_code
_entity_poly.pdbx_strand_id
1 'polypeptide(L)'
;MYNPLGLVKKVIEQLGRFHRPTTQDGKEVWTNDIQRQVVPFDHKTTIAEFCYADRSVIQKAIDSALKNRIKWNMLPVEQRANIFLKV
;
A
#
# COMPACT_ATOMS: atom_id res chain seq x y z
N MET A 1 -13.38 26.75 20.20
CA MET A 1 -14.09 26.19 19.03
C MET A 1 -13.20 25.15 18.39
N TYR A 2 -13.68 23.91 18.21
CA TYR A 2 -12.93 22.84 17.56
C TYR A 2 -12.85 23.09 16.05
N ASN A 3 -11.64 23.15 15.49
CA ASN A 3 -11.41 23.27 14.04
C ASN A 3 -10.84 21.94 13.50
N PRO A 4 -11.70 21.02 13.03
CA PRO A 4 -11.29 19.70 12.54
C PRO A 4 -10.32 19.78 11.34
N LEU A 5 -10.44 20.82 10.51
CA LEU A 5 -9.62 20.98 9.30
C LEU A 5 -8.16 21.27 9.62
N GLY A 6 -7.90 22.04 10.69
CA GLY A 6 -6.54 22.37 11.12
C GLY A 6 -5.77 21.15 11.66
N LEU A 7 -6.48 20.23 12.34
CA LEU A 7 -5.89 19.02 12.89
C LEU A 7 -5.43 18.06 11.78
N VAL A 8 -6.28 17.85 10.77
CA VAL A 8 -5.99 16.91 9.68
C VAL A 8 -4.85 17.42 8.79
N LYS A 9 -4.80 18.72 8.49
CA LYS A 9 -3.66 19.30 7.75
C LYS A 9 -2.33 19.08 8.48
N LYS A 10 -2.32 19.27 9.80
CA LYS A 10 -1.12 19.05 10.63
C LYS A 10 -0.69 17.58 10.67
N VAL A 11 -1.66 16.64 10.70
CA VAL A 11 -1.39 15.20 10.62
C VAL A 11 -0.82 14.83 9.24
N ILE A 12 -1.36 15.38 8.16
CA ILE A 12 -0.85 15.14 6.80
C ILE A 12 0.56 15.72 6.61
N GLU A 13 0.83 16.90 7.15
CA GLU A 13 2.17 17.51 7.14
C GLU A 13 3.18 16.68 7.96
N GLN A 14 2.78 16.15 9.11
CA GLN A 14 3.63 15.31 9.95
C GLN A 14 3.92 13.93 9.34
N LEU A 15 2.95 13.34 8.66
CA LEU A 15 3.10 12.03 8.02
C LEU A 15 3.80 12.09 6.66
N GLY A 16 3.91 13.29 6.08
CA GLY A 16 4.45 13.50 4.73
C GLY A 16 3.48 13.00 3.64
N ARG A 17 3.70 13.47 2.40
CA ARG A 17 2.96 12.92 1.25
C ARG A 17 3.42 11.50 0.99
N PHE A 18 2.50 10.55 1.06
CA PHE A 18 2.82 9.14 0.78
C PHE A 18 2.90 8.92 -0.73
N HIS A 19 4.11 8.72 -1.25
CA HIS A 19 4.31 8.24 -2.61
C HIS A 19 4.50 6.71 -2.54
N ARG A 20 3.47 5.96 -2.92
CA ARG A 20 3.40 4.49 -2.74
C ARG A 20 3.24 3.77 -4.08
N PRO A 21 4.27 3.08 -4.58
CA PRO A 21 4.16 2.27 -5.79
C PRO A 21 3.35 1.00 -5.55
N THR A 22 2.91 0.36 -6.63
CA THR A 22 2.44 -1.03 -6.55
C THR A 22 3.62 -1.95 -6.20
N THR A 23 3.45 -2.85 -5.24
CA THR A 23 4.47 -3.85 -4.91
C THR A 23 4.26 -5.15 -5.68
N GLN A 24 5.29 -5.64 -6.36
CA GLN A 24 5.33 -6.93 -7.04
C GLN A 24 6.50 -7.77 -6.48
N ASP A 25 6.20 -8.92 -5.87
CA ASP A 25 7.22 -9.83 -5.30
C ASP A 25 8.20 -9.14 -4.31
N GLY A 26 7.67 -8.24 -3.49
CA GLY A 26 8.48 -7.44 -2.54
C GLY A 26 9.26 -6.28 -3.18
N LYS A 27 9.10 -6.03 -4.49
CA LYS A 27 9.73 -4.92 -5.20
C LYS A 27 8.72 -3.83 -5.52
N GLU A 28 9.16 -2.59 -5.40
CA GLU A 28 8.37 -1.42 -5.79
C GLU A 28 8.38 -1.24 -7.32
N VAL A 29 7.19 -1.13 -7.91
CA VAL A 29 6.99 -0.93 -9.36
C VAL A 29 6.13 0.29 -9.58
N TRP A 30 6.67 1.25 -10.32
CA TRP A 30 5.95 2.43 -10.81
C TRP A 30 5.42 2.17 -12.21
N THR A 31 4.14 2.45 -12.40
CA THR A 31 3.48 2.48 -13.70
C THR A 31 3.10 3.91 -14.06
N ASN A 32 2.77 4.14 -15.33
CA ASN A 32 2.41 5.47 -15.82
C ASN A 32 0.99 5.92 -15.38
N ASP A 33 0.17 4.99 -14.87
CA ASP A 33 -1.18 5.29 -14.39
C ASP A 33 -1.14 5.72 -12.92
N ILE A 34 -0.75 6.98 -12.70
CA ILE A 34 -0.63 7.58 -11.37
C ILE A 34 -1.99 8.13 -10.93
N GLN A 35 -2.42 7.70 -9.75
CA GLN A 35 -3.65 8.08 -9.08
C GLN A 35 -3.35 8.81 -7.78
N ARG A 36 -4.31 9.62 -7.35
CA ARG A 36 -4.19 10.45 -6.14
C ARG A 36 -5.30 10.14 -5.17
N GLN A 37 -4.93 9.89 -3.92
CA GLN A 37 -5.87 9.84 -2.81
C GLN A 37 -6.02 11.26 -2.23
N VAL A 38 -7.24 11.78 -2.27
CA VAL A 38 -7.59 13.10 -1.70
C VAL A 38 -8.29 12.94 -0.36
N VAL A 39 -8.29 14.01 0.43
CA VAL A 39 -9.04 14.05 1.69
C VAL A 39 -10.55 14.09 1.39
N PRO A 40 -11.38 13.17 1.92
CA PRO A 40 -12.80 13.10 1.57
C PRO A 40 -13.62 14.37 1.87
N PHE A 41 -13.19 15.19 2.83
CA PHE A 41 -13.86 16.45 3.17
C PHE A 41 -13.17 17.70 2.59
N ASP A 42 -11.99 17.55 1.96
CA ASP A 42 -11.25 18.62 1.29
C ASP A 42 -10.52 18.06 0.07
N HIS A 43 -11.25 17.93 -1.04
CA HIS A 43 -10.76 17.33 -2.28
C HIS A 43 -9.58 18.08 -2.92
N LYS A 44 -9.25 19.30 -2.44
CA LYS A 44 -8.06 20.04 -2.89
C LYS A 44 -6.77 19.49 -2.30
N THR A 45 -6.86 18.84 -1.14
CA THR A 45 -5.70 18.30 -0.42
C THR A 45 -5.47 16.85 -0.81
N THR A 46 -4.31 16.56 -1.41
CA THR A 46 -3.86 15.19 -1.74
C THR A 46 -3.00 14.63 -0.60
N ILE A 47 -3.29 13.41 -0.15
CA ILE A 47 -2.58 12.73 0.94
C ILE A 47 -1.63 11.63 0.45
N ALA A 48 -1.96 10.99 -0.66
CA ALA A 48 -1.12 9.95 -1.24
C ALA A 48 -1.16 9.98 -2.76
N GLU A 49 -0.06 9.59 -3.38
CA GLU A 49 0.03 9.27 -4.80
C GLU A 49 0.43 7.80 -4.93
N PHE A 50 -0.28 7.07 -5.77
CA PHE A 50 -0.03 5.66 -6.03
C PHE A 50 -0.20 5.37 -7.51
N CYS A 51 0.17 4.18 -7.97
CA CYS A 51 0.03 3.81 -9.37
C CYS A 51 -0.78 2.52 -9.52
N TYR A 52 -1.65 2.46 -10.54
CA TYR A 52 -2.39 1.24 -10.85
C TYR A 52 -1.53 0.21 -11.57
N ALA A 53 -1.65 -1.05 -11.16
CA ALA A 53 -0.95 -2.15 -11.81
C ALA A 53 -1.52 -2.38 -13.22
N ASP A 54 -0.65 -2.44 -14.22
CA ASP A 54 -1.05 -2.90 -15.54
C ASP A 54 -1.26 -4.43 -15.55
N ARG A 55 -1.85 -4.95 -16.64
CA ARG A 55 -2.10 -6.39 -16.78
C ARG A 55 -0.82 -7.23 -16.64
N SER A 56 0.34 -6.71 -17.06
CA SER A 56 1.61 -7.43 -16.98
C SER A 56 2.12 -7.53 -15.54
N VAL A 57 1.99 -6.45 -14.76
CA VAL A 57 2.34 -6.39 -13.34
C VAL A 57 1.42 -7.33 -12.55
N ILE A 58 0.12 -7.31 -12.85
CA ILE A 58 -0.85 -8.22 -12.23
C ILE A 58 -0.48 -9.67 -12.50
N GLN A 59 -0.20 -10.05 -13.76
CA GLN A 59 0.15 -11.43 -14.09
C GLN A 59 1.43 -11.88 -13.37
N LYS A 60 2.47 -11.05 -13.36
CA LYS A 60 3.72 -11.36 -12.64
C LYS A 60 3.51 -11.49 -11.13
N ALA A 61 2.63 -10.67 -10.55
CA ALA A 61 2.29 -10.77 -9.13
C ALA A 61 1.57 -12.10 -8.82
N ILE A 62 0.65 -12.54 -9.70
CA ILE A 62 -0.01 -13.84 -9.59
C ILE A 62 1.01 -14.98 -9.65
N ASP A 63 1.90 -14.96 -10.65
CA ASP A 63 2.90 -16.01 -10.85
C ASP A 63 3.87 -16.11 -9.65
N SER A 64 4.32 -14.96 -9.13
CA SER A 64 5.12 -14.91 -7.90
C SER A 64 4.36 -15.48 -6.69
N ALA A 65 3.10 -15.07 -6.49
CA ALA A 65 2.30 -15.54 -5.38
C ALA A 65 2.09 -17.06 -5.43
N LEU A 66 1.78 -17.62 -6.61
CA LEU A 66 1.61 -19.06 -6.80
C LEU A 66 2.91 -19.84 -6.53
N LYS A 67 4.05 -19.31 -6.98
CA LYS A 67 5.38 -19.89 -6.71
C LYS A 67 5.69 -19.91 -5.21
N ASN A 68 5.40 -18.81 -4.50
CA ASN A 68 5.69 -18.67 -3.07
C ASN A 68 4.68 -19.40 -2.18
N ARG A 69 3.45 -19.65 -2.68
CA ARG A 69 2.38 -20.37 -1.95
C ARG A 69 2.83 -21.72 -1.43
N ILE A 70 3.58 -22.48 -2.22
CA ILE A 70 4.04 -23.83 -1.84
C ILE A 70 4.94 -23.74 -0.60
N LYS A 71 5.93 -22.85 -0.64
CA LYS A 71 6.84 -22.63 0.49
C LYS A 71 6.10 -22.14 1.74
N TRP A 72 5.18 -21.19 1.57
CA TRP A 72 4.37 -20.68 2.67
C TRP A 72 3.48 -21.76 3.31
N ASN A 73 2.90 -22.64 2.50
CA ASN A 73 2.03 -23.71 2.98
C ASN A 73 2.80 -24.78 3.77
N MET A 74 4.05 -25.05 3.39
CA MET A 74 4.93 -26.01 4.09
C MET A 74 5.40 -25.50 5.47
N LEU A 75 5.30 -24.20 5.76
CA LEU A 75 5.67 -23.69 7.07
C LEU A 75 4.73 -24.22 8.16
N PRO A 76 5.26 -24.57 9.36
CA PRO A 76 4.43 -24.87 10.52
C PRO A 76 3.45 -23.74 10.83
N VAL A 77 2.25 -24.09 11.30
CA VAL A 77 1.19 -23.12 11.63
C VAL A 77 1.69 -22.09 12.65
N GLU A 78 2.48 -22.51 13.64
CA GLU A 78 3.07 -21.64 14.65
C GLU A 78 3.95 -20.54 14.04
N GLN A 79 4.81 -20.87 13.08
CA GLN A 79 5.66 -19.87 12.41
C GLN A 79 4.82 -18.86 11.62
N ARG A 80 3.73 -19.30 10.99
CA ARG A 80 2.80 -18.39 10.32
C ARG A 80 2.05 -17.52 11.32
N ALA A 81 1.60 -18.07 12.44
CA ALA A 81 0.89 -17.34 13.49
C ALA A 81 1.77 -16.27 14.14
N ASN A 82 3.04 -16.57 14.38
CA ASN A 82 3.99 -15.63 14.98
C ASN A 82 4.16 -14.34 14.16
N ILE A 83 4.00 -14.39 12.83
CA ILE A 83 4.01 -13.19 11.98
C ILE A 83 2.85 -12.25 12.32
N PHE A 84 1.66 -12.79 12.62
CA PHE A 84 0.49 -12.02 13.01
C PHE A 84 0.53 -11.53 14.46
N LEU A 85 1.40 -12.10 15.31
CA LEU A 85 1.55 -11.67 16.72
C LEU A 85 2.61 -10.59 16.90
N LYS A 86 3.44 -10.34 15.90
CA LYS A 86 4.53 -9.36 15.94
C LYS A 86 4.11 -7.93 15.54
N VAL A 87 2.89 -7.76 15.01
CA VAL A 87 2.38 -6.48 14.47
C VAL A 87 2.30 -5.37 15.52
#